data_AF-R1CCA0-F1
#
_entry.id   AF-R1CCA0-F1
#
_cell.length_a   1.000
_cell.length_b   1.000
_cell.length_c   1.000
_cell.angle_alpha   90.00
_cell.angle_beta   90.00
_cell.angle_gamma   90.00
#
_symmetry.space_group_name_H-M   'P 1'
#
loop_
_entity.id
_entity.type
_entity.pdbx_description
1 polymer ?
#
loop_
_entity_poly.entity_id
_entity_poly.type
_entity_poly.pdbx_seq_one_letter_code
_entity_poly.pdbx_strand_id
1 'polypeptide(L)'
;MPAHASASVGNVLFATLVAASLTHGIGSVGHFKSWWTLSAFGQNWDAEGFCIAHKGTVFDSHLLSLYGQIVLAAVLYVAASKSSATGRTELAVVSGHAESVLSHGFGHGFIYLIADERGGLSREQPLVTAATPLLIAAALLLISVFFFWNLLQRTSFPPLLRAAQAIVAAFVIPTMLPTIMVFGITGALIFGNLHLDLLCHGLCGKKDRFYALYGAFQSVSMIAMWAEPLLCDSYLVRFGGHAFFDYSIPLGFLGYLAVASSLSPREKQVKAA
;
A
#
# COMPACT_ATOMS: atom_id res chain seq x y z
N MET A 1 -9.83 14.47 -24.22
CA MET A 1 -10.99 14.32 -23.33
C MET A 1 -11.24 15.65 -22.64
N PRO A 2 -12.48 16.16 -22.57
CA PRO A 2 -12.80 17.40 -21.87
C PRO A 2 -12.37 17.34 -20.40
N ALA A 3 -11.98 18.46 -19.80
CA ALA A 3 -11.53 18.52 -18.40
C ALA A 3 -12.57 17.93 -17.42
N HIS A 4 -13.85 18.26 -17.64
CA HIS A 4 -14.97 17.74 -16.84
C HIS A 4 -15.10 16.21 -16.92
N ALA A 5 -14.93 15.61 -18.11
CA ALA A 5 -15.00 14.16 -18.25
C ALA A 5 -13.84 13.47 -17.51
N SER A 6 -12.64 14.06 -17.52
CA SER A 6 -11.49 13.52 -16.77
C SER A 6 -11.72 13.59 -15.26
N ALA A 7 -12.25 14.71 -14.76
CA ALA A 7 -12.58 14.87 -13.34
C ALA A 7 -13.61 13.83 -12.87
N SER A 8 -14.67 13.60 -13.65
CA SER A 8 -15.68 12.59 -13.34
C SER A 8 -15.12 11.18 -13.32
N VAL A 9 -14.31 10.81 -14.32
CA VAL A 9 -13.64 9.49 -14.35
C VAL A 9 -12.76 9.30 -13.10
N GLY A 10 -11.94 10.29 -12.77
CA GLY A 10 -11.10 10.22 -11.57
C GLY A 10 -11.93 10.09 -10.29
N ASN A 11 -13.01 10.87 -10.13
CA ASN A 11 -13.89 10.77 -8.96
C ASN A 11 -14.52 9.38 -8.83
N VAL A 12 -15.01 8.81 -9.93
CA VAL A 12 -15.56 7.44 -9.92
C VAL A 12 -14.49 6.44 -9.49
N LEU A 13 -13.29 6.51 -10.09
CA LEU A 13 -12.19 5.64 -9.74
C LEU A 13 -11.85 5.73 -8.24
N PHE A 14 -11.57 6.93 -7.71
CA PHE A 14 -11.20 7.05 -6.31
C PHE A 14 -12.34 6.74 -5.34
N ALA A 15 -13.59 7.03 -5.68
CA ALA A 15 -14.73 6.59 -4.87
C ALA A 15 -14.82 5.06 -4.82
N THR A 16 -14.63 4.37 -5.95
CA THR A 16 -14.55 2.92 -6.00
C THR A 16 -13.37 2.39 -5.20
N LEU A 17 -12.20 3.02 -5.28
CA LEU A 17 -11.01 2.60 -4.53
C LEU A 17 -11.16 2.78 -3.02
N VAL A 18 -11.79 3.88 -2.57
CA VAL A 18 -12.14 4.08 -1.15
C VAL A 18 -13.10 2.99 -0.70
N ALA A 19 -14.20 2.78 -1.43
CA ALA A 19 -15.18 1.75 -1.10
C ALA A 19 -14.53 0.36 -1.05
N ALA A 20 -13.74 -0.01 -2.05
CA ALA A 20 -13.04 -1.30 -2.12
C ALA A 20 -12.06 -1.49 -0.96
N SER A 21 -11.31 -0.45 -0.57
CA SER A 21 -10.38 -0.53 0.57
C SER A 21 -11.09 -0.72 1.90
N LEU A 22 -12.19 0.01 2.14
CA LEU A 22 -12.99 -0.11 3.35
C LEU A 22 -13.72 -1.45 3.41
N THR A 23 -14.34 -1.89 2.31
CA THR A 23 -15.00 -3.19 2.23
C THR A 23 -14.02 -4.33 2.48
N HIS A 24 -12.82 -4.28 1.90
CA HIS A 24 -11.79 -5.29 2.15
C HIS A 24 -11.35 -5.30 3.62
N GLY A 25 -11.04 -4.14 4.19
CA GLY A 25 -10.59 -4.02 5.58
C GLY A 25 -11.65 -4.46 6.58
N ILE A 26 -12.86 -3.91 6.47
CA ILE A 26 -14.00 -4.29 7.33
C ILE A 26 -14.27 -5.78 7.18
N GLY A 27 -14.37 -6.27 5.93
CA GLY A 27 -14.60 -7.67 5.62
C GLY A 27 -13.58 -8.60 6.27
N SER A 28 -12.29 -8.30 6.10
CA SER A 28 -11.17 -9.09 6.65
C SER A 28 -11.18 -9.06 8.19
N VAL A 29 -11.39 -7.89 8.80
CA VAL A 29 -11.45 -7.76 10.26
C VAL A 29 -12.62 -8.54 10.83
N GLY A 30 -13.82 -8.39 10.29
CA GLY A 30 -14.99 -9.13 10.76
C GLY A 30 -14.86 -10.63 10.51
N HIS A 31 -14.15 -11.05 9.47
CA HIS A 31 -13.80 -12.45 9.26
C HIS A 31 -12.89 -13.00 10.37
N PHE A 32 -11.75 -12.36 10.63
CA PHE A 32 -10.83 -12.80 11.67
C PHE A 32 -11.36 -12.62 13.10
N LYS A 33 -12.32 -11.71 13.32
CA LYS A 33 -13.07 -11.58 14.57
C LYS A 33 -14.26 -12.54 14.67
N SER A 34 -14.48 -13.41 13.68
CA SER A 34 -15.60 -14.36 13.63
C SER A 34 -16.99 -13.71 13.69
N TRP A 35 -17.11 -12.44 13.27
CA TRP A 35 -18.40 -11.75 13.11
C TRP A 35 -19.16 -12.25 11.88
N TRP A 36 -18.42 -12.66 10.84
CA TRP A 36 -18.93 -13.31 9.64
C TRP A 36 -17.86 -14.21 9.02
N THR A 37 -18.23 -15.00 8.01
CA THR A 37 -17.30 -15.88 7.30
C THR A 37 -17.21 -15.49 5.82
N LEU A 38 -15.99 -15.32 5.31
CA LEU A 38 -15.72 -15.07 3.91
C LEU A 38 -15.26 -16.37 3.23
N SER A 39 -16.19 -17.27 2.97
CA SER A 39 -15.89 -18.62 2.42
C SER A 39 -15.26 -18.62 1.02
N ALA A 40 -15.32 -17.49 0.32
CA ALA A 40 -14.64 -17.30 -0.97
C ALA A 40 -13.13 -17.02 -0.83
N PHE A 41 -12.65 -16.72 0.38
CA PHE A 41 -11.23 -16.50 0.63
C PHE A 41 -10.49 -17.84 0.73
N GLY A 42 -9.30 -17.89 0.14
CA GLY A 42 -8.46 -19.09 0.12
C GLY A 42 -8.00 -19.50 1.53
N GLN A 43 -7.87 -20.80 1.74
CA GLN A 43 -7.44 -21.40 3.00
C GLN A 43 -6.03 -20.98 3.40
N ASN A 44 -5.10 -20.85 2.44
CA ASN A 44 -3.75 -20.39 2.77
C ASN A 44 -3.75 -18.92 3.24
N TRP A 45 -4.64 -18.09 2.67
CA TRP A 45 -4.81 -16.72 3.13
C TRP A 45 -5.49 -16.64 4.50
N ASP A 46 -6.55 -17.43 4.73
CA ASP A 46 -7.24 -17.45 6.04
C ASP A 46 -6.34 -17.96 7.16
N ALA A 47 -5.41 -18.88 6.87
CA ALA A 47 -4.47 -19.39 7.87
C ALA A 47 -3.50 -18.31 8.37
N GLU A 48 -2.99 -17.45 7.48
CA GLU A 48 -1.88 -16.54 7.79
C GLU A 48 -2.25 -15.05 7.75
N GLY A 49 -3.42 -14.69 7.23
CA GLY A 49 -3.80 -13.29 6.95
C GLY A 49 -3.17 -12.70 5.68
N PHE A 50 -2.38 -13.53 4.99
CA PHE A 50 -1.63 -13.22 3.79
C PHE A 50 -1.56 -14.48 2.93
N CYS A 51 -1.42 -14.32 1.62
CA CYS A 51 -1.16 -15.46 0.75
C CYS A 51 0.34 -15.79 0.75
N ILE A 52 0.81 -16.69 1.61
CA ILE A 52 2.26 -16.98 1.75
C ILE A 52 2.66 -18.22 0.95
N ALA A 53 3.64 -18.05 0.04
CA ALA A 53 4.30 -19.10 -0.73
C ALA A 53 5.67 -19.46 -0.12
N HIS A 54 6.13 -20.69 -0.36
CA HIS A 54 7.49 -21.17 -0.04
C HIS A 54 7.99 -20.89 1.39
N LYS A 55 7.11 -21.07 2.39
CA LYS A 55 7.38 -20.84 3.81
C LYS A 55 8.69 -21.47 4.29
N GLY A 56 9.44 -20.72 5.11
CA GLY A 56 10.70 -21.18 5.71
C GLY A 56 11.86 -21.31 4.72
N THR A 57 11.72 -20.76 3.51
CA THR A 57 12.80 -20.70 2.51
C THR A 57 13.17 -19.26 2.21
N VAL A 58 14.32 -19.06 1.56
CA VAL A 58 14.71 -17.73 1.05
C VAL A 58 13.77 -17.19 -0.04
N PHE A 59 12.82 -18.00 -0.53
CA PHE A 59 11.78 -17.61 -1.48
C PHE A 59 10.42 -17.40 -0.81
N ASP A 60 10.37 -17.31 0.53
CA ASP A 60 9.16 -16.93 1.25
C ASP A 60 8.57 -15.62 0.70
N SER A 61 7.25 -15.55 0.55
CA SER A 61 6.57 -14.36 0.03
C SER A 61 6.98 -13.05 0.71
N HIS A 62 7.19 -13.03 2.03
CA HIS A 62 7.63 -11.83 2.73
C HIS A 62 9.07 -11.44 2.39
N LEU A 63 9.96 -12.42 2.20
CA LEU A 63 11.33 -12.15 1.72
C LEU A 63 11.34 -11.70 0.26
N LEU A 64 10.51 -12.31 -0.58
CA LEU A 64 10.30 -11.86 -1.96
C LEU A 64 9.79 -10.41 -1.98
N SER A 65 8.83 -10.06 -1.13
CA SER A 65 8.38 -8.68 -0.93
C SER A 65 9.54 -7.77 -0.56
N LEU A 66 10.37 -8.12 0.42
CA LEU A 66 11.56 -7.35 0.79
C LEU A 66 12.50 -7.12 -0.41
N TYR A 67 12.91 -8.20 -1.10
CA TYR A 67 13.86 -8.11 -2.21
C TYR A 67 13.31 -7.28 -3.36
N GLY A 68 12.08 -7.54 -3.77
CA GLY A 68 11.45 -6.84 -4.88
C GLY A 68 11.18 -5.38 -4.55
N GLN A 69 10.75 -5.05 -3.33
CA GLN A 69 10.56 -3.66 -2.91
C GLN A 69 11.89 -2.90 -2.84
N ILE A 70 13.01 -3.51 -2.46
CA ILE A 70 14.34 -2.86 -2.55
C ILE A 70 14.67 -2.49 -4.00
N VAL A 71 14.55 -3.46 -4.92
CA VAL A 71 14.85 -3.25 -6.34
C VAL A 71 13.90 -2.22 -6.96
N LEU A 72 12.60 -2.36 -6.73
CA LEU A 72 11.59 -1.48 -7.29
C LEU A 72 11.63 -0.08 -6.65
N ALA A 73 11.98 0.05 -5.36
CA ALA A 73 12.25 1.35 -4.75
C ALA A 73 13.45 2.04 -5.41
N ALA A 74 14.53 1.31 -5.70
CA ALA A 74 15.69 1.89 -6.38
C ALA A 74 15.35 2.37 -7.80
N VAL A 75 14.60 1.55 -8.57
CA VAL A 75 14.10 1.93 -9.90
C VAL A 75 13.18 3.15 -9.81
N LEU A 76 12.25 3.15 -8.86
CA LEU A 76 11.31 4.23 -8.62
C LEU A 76 12.02 5.52 -8.21
N TYR A 77 13.05 5.42 -7.36
CA TYR A 77 13.88 6.55 -6.95
C TYR A 77 14.55 7.19 -8.17
N VAL A 78 15.23 6.41 -9.02
CA VAL A 78 15.87 6.93 -10.23
C VAL A 78 14.86 7.55 -11.19
N ALA A 79 13.72 6.89 -11.43
CA ALA A 79 12.66 7.39 -12.29
C ALA A 79 12.03 8.69 -11.76
N ALA A 80 11.80 8.75 -10.45
CA ALA A 80 11.23 9.91 -9.79
C ALA A 80 12.22 11.09 -9.75
N SER A 81 13.51 10.86 -9.48
CA SER A 81 14.53 11.93 -9.51
C SER A 81 14.62 12.58 -10.88
N LYS A 82 14.61 11.78 -11.96
CA LYS A 82 14.57 12.29 -13.34
C LYS A 82 13.30 13.10 -13.60
N SER A 83 12.17 12.63 -13.10
CA SER A 83 10.88 13.29 -13.27
C SER A 83 10.79 14.61 -12.48
N SER A 84 11.30 14.66 -11.25
CA SER A 84 11.35 15.88 -10.45
C SER A 84 12.24 16.95 -11.08
N ALA A 85 13.31 16.55 -11.77
CA ALA A 85 14.19 17.48 -12.50
C ALA A 85 13.47 18.20 -13.66
N THR A 86 12.32 17.72 -14.13
CA THR A 86 11.55 18.39 -15.18
C THR A 86 10.67 19.52 -14.65
N GLY A 87 10.56 19.71 -13.33
CA GLY A 87 9.67 20.70 -12.71
C GLY A 87 8.17 20.39 -12.84
N ARG A 88 7.79 19.21 -13.31
CA ARG A 88 6.38 18.83 -13.54
C ARG A 88 5.75 18.31 -12.26
N THR A 89 4.92 19.14 -11.64
CA THR A 89 4.25 18.81 -10.36
C THR A 89 3.42 17.52 -10.42
N GLU A 90 2.79 17.23 -11.56
CA GLU A 90 2.01 16.00 -11.75
C GLU A 90 2.87 14.73 -11.71
N LEU A 91 4.17 14.82 -12.01
CA LEU A 91 5.10 13.68 -11.93
C LEU A 91 5.75 13.60 -10.54
N ALA A 92 5.93 14.75 -9.88
CA ALA A 92 6.53 14.85 -8.56
C ALA A 92 5.72 14.14 -7.45
N VAL A 93 4.44 13.84 -7.66
CA VAL A 93 3.65 13.04 -6.70
C VAL A 93 4.29 11.68 -6.43
N VAL A 94 4.97 11.10 -7.43
CA VAL A 94 5.68 9.82 -7.29
C VAL A 94 7.00 9.98 -6.54
N SER A 95 7.55 11.20 -6.53
CA SER A 95 8.78 11.51 -5.83
C SER A 95 8.58 11.39 -4.33
N GLY A 96 9.16 10.33 -3.79
CA GLY A 96 9.16 10.00 -2.39
C GLY A 96 8.25 8.82 -1.97
N HIS A 97 7.56 8.19 -2.94
CA HIS A 97 6.98 6.87 -2.69
C HIS A 97 8.06 5.77 -2.60
N ALA A 98 9.29 6.02 -3.10
CA ALA A 98 10.41 5.08 -3.03
C ALA A 98 10.78 4.73 -1.58
N GLU A 99 10.83 5.72 -0.68
CA GLU A 99 11.15 5.53 0.74
C GLU A 99 10.03 4.76 1.47
N SER A 100 8.77 5.05 1.13
CA SER A 100 7.62 4.31 1.65
C SER A 100 7.63 2.85 1.17
N VAL A 101 7.94 2.61 -0.11
CA VAL A 101 8.08 1.27 -0.68
C VAL A 101 9.24 0.50 -0.02
N LEU A 102 10.39 1.14 0.16
CA LEU A 102 11.56 0.53 0.80
C LEU A 102 11.27 0.15 2.25
N SER A 103 10.69 1.06 3.02
CA SER A 103 10.35 0.82 4.43
C SER A 103 9.25 -0.24 4.61
N HIS A 104 8.29 -0.31 3.69
CA HIS A 104 7.33 -1.40 3.61
C HIS A 104 8.01 -2.76 3.38
N GLY A 105 8.97 -2.82 2.44
CA GLY A 105 9.79 -4.01 2.22
C GLY A 105 10.53 -4.48 3.48
N PHE A 106 11.15 -3.56 4.23
CA PHE A 106 11.76 -3.88 5.52
C PHE A 106 10.73 -4.40 6.54
N GLY A 107 9.53 -3.84 6.56
CA GLY A 107 8.40 -4.37 7.35
C GLY A 107 8.16 -5.86 7.11
N HIS A 108 8.16 -6.30 5.84
CA HIS A 108 8.02 -7.72 5.51
C HIS A 108 9.20 -8.57 5.96
N GLY A 109 10.43 -8.06 5.85
CA GLY A 109 11.61 -8.74 6.41
C GLY A 109 11.47 -9.04 7.90
N PHE A 110 10.93 -8.08 8.67
CA PHE A 110 10.66 -8.30 10.08
C PHE A 110 9.49 -9.24 10.36
N ILE A 111 8.41 -9.16 9.57
CA ILE A 111 7.29 -10.11 9.67
C ILE A 111 7.78 -11.53 9.44
N TYR A 112 8.63 -11.76 8.44
CA TYR A 112 9.27 -13.05 8.20
C TYR A 112 10.04 -13.54 9.42
N LEU A 113 10.93 -12.71 9.99
CA LEU A 113 11.73 -13.10 11.16
C LEU A 113 10.86 -13.47 12.36
N ILE A 114 9.80 -12.68 12.63
CA ILE A 114 8.86 -12.97 13.72
C ILE A 114 8.08 -14.25 13.44
N ALA A 115 7.58 -14.44 12.22
CA ALA A 115 6.82 -15.62 11.84
C ALA A 115 7.68 -16.89 11.95
N ASP A 116 8.95 -16.83 11.52
CA ASP A 116 9.90 -17.93 11.63
C ASP A 116 10.19 -18.30 13.10
N GLU A 117 10.45 -17.30 13.95
CA GLU A 117 10.68 -17.52 15.39
C GLU A 117 9.45 -18.11 16.12
N ARG A 118 8.23 -17.73 15.68
CA ARG A 118 6.97 -18.12 16.34
C ARG A 118 6.27 -19.31 15.69
N GLY A 119 6.77 -19.82 14.57
CA GLY A 119 6.13 -20.88 13.80
C GLY A 119 4.87 -20.44 13.03
N GLY A 120 4.75 -19.13 12.72
CA GLY A 120 3.67 -18.55 11.92
C GLY A 120 3.13 -17.23 12.46
N LEU A 121 2.14 -16.66 11.77
CA LEU A 121 1.43 -15.48 12.23
C LEU A 121 0.30 -15.85 13.22
N SER A 122 0.01 -14.94 14.14
CA SER A 122 -0.95 -15.12 15.23
C SER A 122 -2.27 -14.36 15.00
N ARG A 123 -3.38 -15.06 15.33
CA ARG A 123 -4.74 -14.49 15.44
C ARG A 123 -5.00 -13.72 16.73
N GLU A 124 -4.12 -13.86 17.71
CA GLU A 124 -4.31 -13.35 19.07
C GLU A 124 -3.25 -12.30 19.43
N GLN A 125 -2.02 -12.53 18.99
CA GLN A 125 -0.88 -11.74 19.41
C GLN A 125 -0.49 -10.69 18.35
N PRO A 126 -0.09 -9.50 18.79
CA PRO A 126 0.50 -8.49 17.93
C PRO A 126 1.96 -8.82 17.54
N LEU A 127 2.54 -8.02 16.65
CA LEU A 127 3.94 -8.14 16.26
C LEU A 127 4.85 -7.95 17.48
N VAL A 128 4.60 -6.92 18.28
CA VAL A 128 5.37 -6.58 19.49
C VAL A 128 4.60 -7.06 20.73
N THR A 129 5.16 -8.07 21.40
CA THR A 129 4.63 -8.65 22.64
C THR A 129 5.62 -8.47 23.80
N ALA A 130 5.21 -8.82 25.02
CA ALA A 130 6.12 -8.82 26.19
C ALA A 130 7.32 -9.78 26.04
N ALA A 131 7.22 -10.78 25.17
CA ALA A 131 8.30 -11.71 24.86
C ALA A 131 9.22 -11.20 23.73
N THR A 132 8.85 -10.12 23.04
CA THR A 132 9.66 -9.58 21.93
C THR A 132 10.90 -8.89 22.50
N PRO A 133 12.12 -9.25 22.06
CA PRO A 133 13.33 -8.57 22.52
C PRO A 133 13.27 -7.06 22.29
N LEU A 134 13.73 -6.28 23.28
CA LEU A 134 13.62 -4.81 23.26
C LEU A 134 14.22 -4.19 21.98
N LEU A 135 15.36 -4.71 21.51
CA LEU A 135 16.00 -4.22 20.30
C LEU A 135 15.13 -4.44 19.05
N ILE A 136 14.48 -5.60 18.94
CA ILE A 136 13.58 -5.93 17.83
C ILE A 136 12.33 -5.05 17.89
N ALA A 137 11.74 -4.90 19.09
CA ALA A 137 10.59 -4.03 19.30
C ALA A 137 10.90 -2.57 18.94
N ALA A 138 12.05 -2.05 19.36
CA ALA A 138 12.50 -0.70 19.02
C ALA A 138 12.72 -0.53 17.51
N ALA A 139 13.38 -1.49 16.84
CA ALA A 139 13.58 -1.45 15.39
C ALA A 139 12.25 -1.44 14.62
N LEU A 140 11.31 -2.30 15.01
CA LEU A 140 9.96 -2.36 14.42
C LEU A 140 9.20 -1.05 14.56
N LEU A 141 9.23 -0.46 15.75
CA LEU A 141 8.57 0.82 16.00
C LEU A 141 9.23 1.95 15.18
N LEU A 142 10.55 1.99 15.09
CA LEU A 142 11.27 2.98 14.27
C LEU A 142 10.94 2.85 12.78
N ILE A 143 10.91 1.62 12.26
CA ILE A 143 10.53 1.34 10.86
C ILE A 143 9.08 1.72 10.62
N SER A 144 8.17 1.36 11.54
CA SER A 144 6.74 1.71 11.43
C SER A 144 6.54 3.23 11.45
N VAL A 145 7.22 3.94 12.36
CA VAL A 145 7.22 5.41 12.40
C VAL A 145 7.72 5.97 11.08
N PHE A 146 8.87 5.50 10.59
CA PHE A 146 9.43 5.98 9.33
C PHE A 146 8.47 5.73 8.15
N PHE A 147 7.88 4.53 8.06
CA PHE A 147 6.93 4.16 7.01
C PHE A 147 5.67 5.04 7.04
N PHE A 148 4.94 5.05 8.16
CA PHE A 148 3.68 5.79 8.27
C PHE A 148 3.89 7.30 8.19
N TRP A 149 5.02 7.81 8.72
CA TRP A 149 5.37 9.22 8.58
C TRP A 149 5.57 9.61 7.12
N ASN A 150 6.43 8.88 6.39
CA ASN A 150 6.71 9.20 5.00
C ASN A 150 5.48 9.06 4.10
N LEU A 151 4.58 8.14 4.43
CA LEU A 151 3.36 7.91 3.68
C LEU A 151 2.29 8.98 3.97
N LEU A 152 1.92 9.18 5.23
CA LEU A 152 0.77 10.00 5.60
C LEU A 152 1.06 11.50 5.53
N GLN A 153 2.32 11.93 5.65
CA GLN A 153 2.70 13.33 5.44
C GLN A 153 2.50 13.81 3.99
N ARG A 154 2.24 12.88 3.06
CA ARG A 154 1.94 13.19 1.64
C ARG A 154 0.48 13.53 1.38
N THR A 155 -0.39 13.28 2.35
CA THR A 155 -1.80 13.65 2.24
C THR A 155 -1.98 15.17 2.39
N SER A 156 -3.07 15.68 1.84
CA SER A 156 -3.47 17.10 1.96
C SER A 156 -4.21 17.40 3.27
N PHE A 157 -4.29 16.44 4.19
CA PHE A 157 -4.90 16.62 5.50
C PHE A 157 -4.14 17.65 6.37
N PRO A 158 -4.80 18.26 7.37
CA PRO A 158 -4.15 19.18 8.30
C PRO A 158 -2.90 18.56 8.95
N PRO A 159 -1.79 19.31 9.13
CA PRO A 159 -0.53 18.76 9.64
C PRO A 159 -0.65 17.96 10.94
N LEU A 160 -1.46 18.47 11.88
CA LEU A 160 -1.72 17.79 13.16
C LEU A 160 -2.42 16.44 12.96
N LEU A 161 -3.40 16.37 12.06
CA LEU A 161 -4.12 15.14 11.75
C LEU A 161 -3.19 14.11 11.10
N ARG A 162 -2.32 14.54 10.18
CA ARG A 162 -1.32 13.64 9.55
C ARG A 162 -0.34 13.06 10.56
N ALA A 163 0.19 13.92 11.44
CA ALA A 163 1.09 13.47 12.50
C ALA A 163 0.40 12.51 13.47
N ALA A 164 -0.84 12.82 13.89
CA ALA A 164 -1.63 11.96 14.76
C ALA A 164 -1.89 10.59 14.11
N GLN A 165 -2.34 10.57 12.84
CA GLN A 165 -2.55 9.30 12.12
C GLN A 165 -1.26 8.50 11.99
N ALA A 166 -0.13 9.13 11.68
CA ALA A 166 1.16 8.45 11.56
C ALA A 166 1.63 7.84 12.88
N ILE A 167 1.54 8.59 13.98
CA ILE A 167 1.93 8.10 15.33
C ILE A 167 1.01 6.96 15.76
N VAL A 168 -0.30 7.13 15.60
CA VAL A 168 -1.30 6.11 15.97
C VAL A 168 -1.06 4.85 15.16
N ALA A 169 -0.91 4.95 13.83
CA ALA A 169 -0.65 3.80 12.97
C ALA A 169 0.66 3.09 13.34
N ALA A 170 1.74 3.86 13.54
CA ALA A 170 3.05 3.33 13.87
C ALA A 170 3.12 2.63 15.24
N PHE A 171 2.21 2.93 16.16
CA PHE A 171 2.15 2.29 17.47
C PHE A 171 1.10 1.19 17.52
N VAL A 172 -0.14 1.50 17.16
CA VAL A 172 -1.30 0.60 17.31
C VAL A 172 -1.12 -0.66 16.46
N ILE A 173 -0.66 -0.51 15.21
CA ILE A 173 -0.54 -1.65 14.30
C ILE A 173 0.45 -2.69 14.82
N PRO A 174 1.71 -2.35 15.16
CA PRO A 174 2.65 -3.34 15.66
C PRO A 174 2.39 -3.81 17.10
N THR A 175 1.72 -3.03 17.96
CA THR A 175 1.61 -3.36 19.40
C THR A 175 0.23 -3.84 19.86
N MET A 176 -0.84 -3.58 19.09
CA MET A 176 -2.21 -3.86 19.55
C MET A 176 -3.00 -4.76 18.62
N LEU A 177 -2.66 -4.81 17.33
CA LEU A 177 -3.41 -5.58 16.35
C LEU A 177 -2.82 -6.98 16.20
N PRO A 178 -3.65 -8.04 16.22
CA PRO A 178 -3.20 -9.37 15.86
C PRO A 178 -2.50 -9.37 14.51
N THR A 179 -1.37 -10.08 14.41
CA THR A 179 -0.56 -10.10 13.18
C THR A 179 -1.36 -10.49 11.93
N ILE A 180 -2.34 -11.41 12.08
CA ILE A 180 -3.22 -11.82 10.98
C ILE A 180 -4.07 -10.69 10.39
N MET A 181 -4.35 -9.64 11.18
CA MET A 181 -5.19 -8.52 10.78
C MET A 181 -4.39 -7.35 10.19
N VAL A 182 -3.05 -7.40 10.27
CA VAL A 182 -2.17 -6.31 9.85
C VAL A 182 -2.39 -5.97 8.38
N PHE A 183 -2.51 -6.97 7.49
CA PHE A 183 -2.76 -6.72 6.06
C PHE A 183 -4.05 -5.93 5.82
N GLY A 184 -5.17 -6.46 6.33
CA GLY A 184 -6.49 -5.87 6.13
C GLY A 184 -6.61 -4.46 6.71
N ILE A 185 -6.07 -4.24 7.92
CA ILE A 185 -6.14 -2.95 8.60
C ILE A 185 -5.17 -1.93 7.99
N THR A 186 -3.91 -2.32 7.75
CA THR A 186 -2.92 -1.43 7.11
C THR A 186 -3.38 -1.05 5.70
N GLY A 187 -3.89 -2.02 4.92
CA GLY A 187 -4.45 -1.75 3.59
C GLY A 187 -5.62 -0.77 3.62
N ALA A 188 -6.60 -0.97 4.50
CA ALA A 188 -7.74 -0.07 4.63
C ALA A 188 -7.34 1.33 5.13
N LEU A 189 -6.42 1.41 6.09
CA LEU A 189 -5.95 2.68 6.62
C LEU A 189 -5.16 3.46 5.56
N ILE A 190 -4.25 2.79 4.85
CA ILE A 190 -3.37 3.44 3.87
C ILE A 190 -4.15 3.82 2.62
N PHE A 191 -4.74 2.83 1.94
CA PHE A 191 -5.44 3.08 0.69
C PHE A 191 -6.71 3.88 0.94
N GLY A 192 -7.42 3.63 2.04
CA GLY A 192 -8.59 4.43 2.40
C GLY A 192 -8.24 5.91 2.57
N ASN A 193 -7.23 6.23 3.39
CA ASN A 193 -6.83 7.63 3.59
C ASN A 193 -6.26 8.26 2.32
N LEU A 194 -5.37 7.58 1.61
CA LEU A 194 -4.74 8.12 0.40
C LEU A 194 -5.78 8.37 -0.69
N HIS A 195 -6.68 7.42 -0.95
CA HIS A 195 -7.71 7.58 -1.96
C HIS A 195 -8.78 8.57 -1.56
N LEU A 196 -9.11 8.68 -0.26
CA LEU A 196 -10.03 9.70 0.23
C LEU A 196 -9.43 11.11 0.06
N ASP A 197 -8.15 11.28 0.39
CA ASP A 197 -7.45 12.55 0.17
C ASP A 197 -7.49 12.96 -1.30
N LEU A 198 -7.16 12.03 -2.20
CA LEU A 198 -7.20 12.25 -3.64
C LEU A 198 -8.62 12.51 -4.14
N LEU A 199 -9.63 11.82 -3.60
CA LEU A 199 -11.03 12.05 -3.94
C LEU A 199 -11.48 13.46 -3.56
N CYS A 200 -11.06 13.95 -2.39
CA CYS A 200 -11.42 15.28 -1.91
C CYS A 200 -10.65 16.39 -2.66
N HIS A 201 -9.32 16.24 -2.76
CA HIS A 201 -8.42 17.32 -3.16
C HIS A 201 -7.88 17.20 -4.60
N GLY A 202 -8.02 16.04 -5.23
CA GLY A 202 -7.41 15.77 -6.53
C GLY A 202 -5.90 15.56 -6.45
N LEU A 203 -5.26 15.38 -7.61
CA LEU A 203 -3.82 15.17 -7.71
C LEU A 203 -3.06 16.51 -7.73
N CYS A 204 -2.36 16.81 -6.64
CA CYS A 204 -1.74 18.12 -6.40
C CYS A 204 -2.77 19.26 -6.47
N GLY A 205 -3.95 19.07 -5.87
CA GLY A 205 -5.00 20.08 -5.84
C GLY A 205 -5.83 20.18 -7.14
N LYS A 206 -5.65 19.28 -8.11
CA LYS A 206 -6.34 19.34 -9.41
C LYS A 206 -7.00 18.02 -9.77
N LYS A 207 -8.24 18.10 -10.26
CA LYS A 207 -9.01 16.97 -10.82
C LYS A 207 -9.01 17.00 -12.33
N ASP A 208 -7.89 16.64 -12.93
CA ASP A 208 -7.66 16.65 -14.38
C ASP A 208 -7.38 15.24 -14.94
N ARG A 209 -6.86 15.16 -16.17
CA ARG A 209 -6.49 13.87 -16.78
C ARG A 209 -5.39 13.12 -16.02
N PHE A 210 -4.49 13.82 -15.33
CA PHE A 210 -3.42 13.18 -14.55
C PHE A 210 -3.99 12.58 -13.27
N TYR A 211 -4.95 13.25 -12.64
CA TYR A 211 -5.72 12.68 -11.54
C TYR A 211 -6.46 11.40 -11.96
N ALA A 212 -7.18 11.41 -13.08
CA ALA A 212 -7.84 10.21 -13.60
C ALA A 212 -6.85 9.08 -13.92
N LEU A 213 -5.73 9.41 -14.57
CA LEU A 213 -4.66 8.47 -14.91
C LEU A 213 -4.04 7.86 -13.65
N TYR A 214 -3.77 8.67 -12.63
CA TYR A 214 -3.23 8.22 -11.36
C TYR A 214 -4.20 7.24 -10.68
N GLY A 215 -5.50 7.56 -10.66
CA GLY A 215 -6.53 6.66 -10.15
C GLY A 215 -6.55 5.32 -10.89
N ALA A 216 -6.42 5.32 -12.23
CA ALA A 216 -6.39 4.09 -13.01
C ALA A 216 -5.18 3.20 -12.65
N PHE A 217 -4.01 3.78 -12.41
CA PHE A 217 -2.84 3.01 -11.98
C PHE A 217 -2.91 2.57 -10.52
N GLN A 218 -3.54 3.35 -9.62
CA GLN A 218 -3.81 2.90 -8.24
C GLN A 218 -4.81 1.73 -8.20
N SER A 219 -5.70 1.62 -9.18
CA SER A 219 -6.59 0.46 -9.30
C SER A 219 -5.85 -0.86 -9.48
N VAL A 220 -4.64 -0.86 -10.04
CA VAL A 220 -3.84 -2.08 -10.18
C VAL A 220 -3.53 -2.67 -8.80
N SER A 221 -3.10 -1.85 -7.85
CA SER A 221 -2.82 -2.27 -6.48
C SER A 221 -4.08 -2.74 -5.75
N MET A 222 -5.20 -2.06 -5.96
CA MET A 222 -6.48 -2.46 -5.38
C MET A 222 -6.96 -3.81 -5.92
N ILE A 223 -6.82 -4.03 -7.23
CA ILE A 223 -7.14 -5.32 -7.84
C ILE A 223 -6.24 -6.41 -7.26
N ALA A 224 -4.94 -6.15 -7.11
CA ALA A 224 -4.02 -7.12 -6.52
C ALA A 224 -4.36 -7.44 -5.05
N MET A 225 -4.79 -6.44 -4.27
CA MET A 225 -5.21 -6.60 -2.88
C MET A 225 -6.41 -7.54 -2.75
N TRP A 226 -7.38 -7.45 -3.65
CA TRP A 226 -8.53 -8.36 -3.68
C TRP A 226 -8.21 -9.71 -4.32
N ALA A 227 -7.33 -9.74 -5.32
CA ALA A 227 -6.87 -10.96 -5.94
C ALA A 227 -6.15 -11.86 -4.94
N GLU A 228 -5.42 -11.29 -3.98
CA GLU A 228 -4.67 -12.04 -2.98
C GLU A 228 -5.53 -13.05 -2.21
N PRO A 229 -6.59 -12.67 -1.45
CA PRO A 229 -7.42 -13.62 -0.75
C PRO A 229 -8.26 -14.49 -1.70
N LEU A 230 -8.73 -13.95 -2.83
CA LEU A 230 -9.66 -14.67 -3.73
C LEU A 230 -8.96 -15.71 -4.63
N LEU A 231 -7.70 -15.49 -4.97
CA LEU A 231 -6.93 -16.31 -5.90
C LEU A 231 -5.72 -16.97 -5.24
N CYS A 232 -5.63 -16.95 -3.90
CA CYS A 232 -4.47 -17.48 -3.18
C CYS A 232 -4.20 -18.95 -3.55
N ASP A 233 -5.17 -19.83 -3.28
CA ASP A 233 -5.01 -21.27 -3.44
C ASP A 233 -5.03 -21.71 -4.91
N SER A 234 -5.79 -21.01 -5.74
CA SER A 234 -5.99 -21.37 -7.15
C SER A 234 -4.82 -20.95 -8.04
N TYR A 235 -4.09 -19.90 -7.66
CA TYR A 235 -3.06 -19.31 -8.51
C TYR A 235 -1.87 -18.73 -7.73
N LEU A 236 -2.10 -17.73 -6.86
CA LEU A 236 -1.03 -16.84 -6.38
C LEU A 236 0.00 -17.53 -5.49
N VAL A 237 -0.40 -18.52 -4.69
CA VAL A 237 0.53 -19.28 -3.81
C VAL A 237 1.66 -19.97 -4.60
N ARG A 238 1.51 -20.16 -5.92
CA ARG A 238 2.53 -20.77 -6.79
C ARG A 238 3.54 -19.78 -7.37
N PHE A 239 3.25 -18.48 -7.33
CA PHE A 239 4.01 -17.45 -8.04
C PHE A 239 4.58 -16.35 -7.12
N GLY A 240 4.66 -16.62 -5.82
CA GLY A 240 5.20 -15.69 -4.83
C GLY A 240 4.15 -15.08 -3.90
N GLY A 241 2.87 -15.43 -4.01
CA GLY A 241 1.85 -15.10 -3.02
C GLY A 241 1.71 -13.59 -2.80
N HIS A 242 1.89 -13.13 -1.56
CA HIS A 242 1.76 -11.74 -1.13
C HIS A 242 2.68 -10.78 -1.90
N ALA A 243 3.84 -11.26 -2.36
CA ALA A 243 4.77 -10.46 -3.16
C ALA A 243 4.11 -9.92 -4.45
N PHE A 244 3.13 -10.63 -5.01
CA PHE A 244 2.36 -10.16 -6.16
C PHE A 244 1.64 -8.83 -5.86
N PHE A 245 0.99 -8.75 -4.69
CA PHE A 245 0.33 -7.52 -4.24
C PHE A 245 1.37 -6.44 -4.00
N ASP A 246 2.45 -6.72 -3.28
CA ASP A 246 3.44 -5.70 -2.95
C ASP A 246 4.12 -5.09 -4.18
N TYR A 247 4.41 -5.91 -5.21
CA TYR A 247 5.02 -5.43 -6.45
C TYR A 247 4.07 -4.58 -7.28
N SER A 248 2.76 -4.80 -7.16
CA SER A 248 1.76 -4.02 -7.90
C SER A 248 1.80 -2.52 -7.54
N ILE A 249 2.21 -2.18 -6.31
CA ILE A 249 2.28 -0.81 -5.80
C ILE A 249 3.32 0.04 -6.56
N PRO A 250 4.64 -0.28 -6.52
CA PRO A 250 5.63 0.48 -7.27
C PRO A 250 5.45 0.34 -8.78
N LEU A 251 4.95 -0.79 -9.29
CA LEU A 251 4.64 -0.95 -10.71
C LEU A 251 3.52 0.00 -11.15
N GLY A 252 2.50 0.22 -10.32
CA GLY A 252 1.47 1.24 -10.56
C GLY A 252 2.07 2.65 -10.66
N PHE A 253 2.97 3.01 -9.75
CA PHE A 253 3.66 4.31 -9.80
C PHE A 253 4.55 4.46 -11.04
N LEU A 254 5.31 3.42 -11.41
CA LEU A 254 6.14 3.41 -12.61
C LEU A 254 5.30 3.51 -13.88
N GLY A 255 4.18 2.78 -13.95
CA GLY A 255 3.23 2.85 -15.06
C GLY A 255 2.63 4.25 -15.20
N TYR A 256 2.23 4.86 -14.09
CA TYR A 256 1.79 6.25 -14.08
C TYR A 256 2.87 7.19 -14.61
N LEU A 257 4.11 7.09 -14.10
CA LEU A 257 5.22 7.93 -14.58
C LEU A 257 5.46 7.77 -16.07
N ALA A 258 5.48 6.53 -16.58
CA ALA A 258 5.73 6.25 -17.98
C ALA A 258 4.69 6.91 -18.89
N VAL A 259 3.40 6.73 -18.58
CA VAL A 259 2.31 7.30 -19.38
C VAL A 259 2.20 8.82 -19.17
N ALA A 260 2.27 9.31 -17.94
CA ALA A 260 2.16 10.74 -17.65
C ALA A 260 3.31 11.55 -18.29
N SER A 261 4.51 10.96 -18.37
CA SER A 261 5.67 11.59 -19.00
C SER A 261 5.48 11.80 -20.50
N SER A 262 4.76 10.91 -21.20
CA SER A 262 4.47 11.05 -22.64
C SER A 262 3.34 12.03 -22.95
N LEU A 263 2.59 12.48 -21.94
CA LEU A 263 1.53 13.47 -22.10
C LEU A 263 2.07 14.90 -22.00
N SER A 264 1.37 15.85 -22.63
CA SER A 264 1.74 17.27 -22.53
C SER A 264 1.67 17.79 -21.08
N PRO A 265 2.57 18.69 -20.65
CA PRO A 265 2.55 19.21 -19.28
C PRO A 265 1.23 19.91 -18.92
N ARG A 266 0.86 19.83 -17.64
CA ARG A 266 -0.34 20.44 -17.06
C ARG A 266 -0.44 21.96 -17.31
N GLU A 267 0.68 22.68 -17.32
CA GLU A 267 0.71 24.15 -17.44
C GLU A 267 0.41 24.70 -18.84
N LYS A 268 0.43 23.87 -19.90
CA LYS A 268 0.10 24.34 -21.26
C LYS A 268 -1.41 24.55 -21.50
N GLN A 269 -2.28 24.22 -20.54
CA GLN A 269 -3.74 24.25 -20.74
C GLN A 269 -4.44 25.54 -20.30
N VAL A 270 -3.74 26.53 -19.73
CA VAL A 270 -4.36 27.78 -19.23
C VAL A 270 -4.43 28.89 -20.30
N LYS A 271 -3.82 28.72 -21.48
CA LYS A 271 -3.81 29.73 -22.56
C LYS A 271 -4.63 29.36 -23.80
N ALA A 272 -5.45 28.32 -23.73
CA ALA A 272 -6.32 27.92 -24.84
C ALA A 272 -7.76 27.73 -24.34
N ALA A 273 -8.41 28.83 -24.01
CA ALA A 273 -9.85 28.99 -23.95
C ALA A 273 -10.18 30.46 -24.22
#